data_AF-A0A161S1U7-F1
#
_entry.id   AF-A0A161S1U7-F1
#
_cell.length_a   1.000
_cell.length_b   1.000
_cell.length_c   1.000
_cell.angle_alpha   90.00
_cell.angle_beta   90.00
_cell.angle_gamma   90.00
#
_symmetry.space_group_name_H-M   'P 1'
#
loop_
_entity.id
_entity.type
_entity.pdbx_description
1 polymer ?
#
loop_
_entity_poly.entity_id
_entity_poly.type
_entity_poly.pdbx_seq_one_letter_code
_entity_poly.pdbx_strand_id
1 'polypeptide(L)' 'MLVRDTLPQGDNWSNNACLGYAILGAKLLGYSEEQTKELVRAIYSEFDWKTVEEARTEYEKSPY' A
#
# COMPACT_ATOMS: atom_id res chain seq x y z
N MET A 1 -34.37 -7.55 -3.71
CA MET A 1 -33.37 -8.59 -4.00
C MET A 1 -32.04 -7.87 -4.17
N LEU A 2 -31.19 -7.88 -3.14
CA LEU A 2 -29.92 -7.16 -3.16
C LEU A 2 -29.04 -7.82 -4.24
N VAL A 3 -28.73 -7.06 -5.29
CA VAL A 3 -27.56 -7.35 -6.13
C VAL A 3 -26.39 -7.20 -5.18
N ARG A 4 -25.90 -8.33 -4.67
CA ARG A 4 -24.55 -8.38 -4.13
C ARG A 4 -23.69 -8.04 -5.33
N ASP A 5 -23.11 -6.85 -5.31
CA ASP A 5 -21.99 -6.49 -6.15
C ASP A 5 -20.89 -7.53 -5.91
N THR A 6 -20.97 -8.66 -6.59
CA THR A 6 -19.83 -9.53 -6.82
C THR A 6 -18.97 -8.78 -7.81
N LEU A 7 -18.27 -7.76 -7.29
CA LEU A 7 -16.95 -7.44 -7.83
C LEU A 7 -16.24 -8.80 -7.99
N PRO A 8 -15.50 -9.04 -9.10
CA PRO A 8 -14.56 -10.16 -9.09
C PRO A 8 -13.80 -10.03 -7.77
N GLN A 9 -13.56 -11.13 -7.05
CA GLN A 9 -12.71 -11.09 -5.85
C GLN A 9 -11.35 -10.55 -6.30
N GLY A 10 -11.26 -9.22 -6.37
CA GLY A 10 -10.16 -8.47 -6.93
C GLY A 10 -9.06 -8.69 -5.94
N ASP A 11 -7.98 -9.28 -6.43
CA ASP A 11 -6.79 -9.68 -5.68
C ASP A 11 -6.75 -9.02 -4.30
N ASN A 12 -7.12 -9.78 -3.26
CA ASN A 12 -7.24 -9.26 -1.91
C ASN A 12 -6.02 -8.41 -1.59
N TRP A 13 -6.25 -7.13 -1.27
CA TRP A 13 -5.19 -6.23 -0.85
C TRP A 13 -4.43 -6.88 0.32
N SER A 14 -3.11 -6.94 0.20
CA SER A 14 -2.23 -7.51 1.23
C SER A 14 -1.05 -6.57 1.49
N ASN A 15 -0.47 -6.67 2.68
CA ASN A 15 0.75 -5.95 3.04
C ASN A 15 1.87 -6.18 2.01
N ASN A 16 1.97 -7.39 1.46
CA ASN A 16 2.94 -7.71 0.41
C ASN A 16 2.65 -6.97 -0.90
N ALA A 17 1.39 -6.86 -1.30
CA ALA A 17 1.01 -6.09 -2.49
C ALA A 17 1.32 -4.59 -2.31
N CYS A 18 1.05 -4.04 -1.13
CA CYS A 18 1.39 -2.66 -0.78
C CYS A 18 2.89 -2.38 -0.94
N LEU A 19 3.76 -3.23 -0.38
CA LEU A 19 5.21 -3.10 -0.53
C LEU A 19 5.67 -3.29 -1.98
N GLY A 20 5.02 -4.20 -2.72
CA GLY A 20 5.27 -4.38 -4.15
C GLY A 20 5.03 -3.09 -4.93
N TYR A 21 3.89 -2.42 -4.70
CA TYR A 21 3.61 -1.12 -5.34
C TYR A 21 4.61 -0.04 -4.93
N ALA A 22 5.01 0.03 -3.66
CA ALA A 22 6.03 0.98 -3.20
C ALA A 22 7.38 0.77 -3.91
N ILE A 23 7.82 -0.48 -4.07
CA ILE A 23 9.05 -0.83 -4.81
C ILE A 23 8.92 -0.44 -6.29
N LEU A 24 7.77 -0.70 -6.92
CA LEU A 24 7.54 -0.35 -8.32
C LEU A 24 7.58 1.17 -8.53
N GLY A 25 6.95 1.95 -7.64
CA GLY A 25 7.01 3.41 -7.66
C GLY A 25 8.43 3.93 -7.45
N ALA A 26 9.16 3.39 -6.47
CA ALA A 26 10.55 3.75 -6.21
C ALA A 26 11.46 3.49 -7.42
N LYS A 27 11.29 2.33 -8.08
CA LYS A 27 12.01 1.99 -9.32
C LYS A 27 11.69 2.97 -10.45
N LEU A 28 10.42 3.33 -10.62
CA LEU A 28 9.99 4.29 -11.64
C LEU A 28 10.62 5.68 -11.42
N LEU A 29 10.79 6.08 -10.17
CA LEU A 29 11.46 7.33 -9.78
C LEU A 29 12.99 7.23 -9.77
N GLY A 30 13.56 6.06 -10.06
CA GLY A 30 15.02 5.86 -10.09
C GLY A 30 15.68 5.87 -8.71
N TYR A 31 14.97 5.48 -7.65
CA TYR A 31 15.54 5.37 -6.31
C TYR A 31 16.68 4.35 -6.31
N SER A 32 17.71 4.63 -5.50
CA SER A 32 18.77 3.66 -5.22
C SER A 32 18.23 2.46 -4.43
N GLU A 33 19.02 1.39 -4.36
CA GLU A 33 18.68 0.22 -3.55
C GLU A 33 18.49 0.57 -2.08
N GLU A 34 19.37 1.39 -1.50
CA GLU A 34 19.26 1.77 -0.09
C GLU A 34 18.01 2.63 0.17
N GLN A 35 17.71 3.60 -0.68
CA GLN A 35 16.47 4.40 -0.57
C GLN A 35 15.21 3.54 -0.70
N THR A 36 15.21 2.58 -1.63
CA THR A 36 14.09 1.64 -1.79
C THR A 36 13.93 0.79 -0.53
N LYS A 37 15.04 0.32 0.04
CA LYS A 37 15.05 -0.47 1.28
C LYS A 37 14.58 0.34 2.48
N GLU A 38 14.98 1.60 2.61
CA GLU A 38 14.48 2.51 3.64
C GLU A 38 12.98 2.75 3.52
N LEU A 39 12.48 3.05 2.31
CA LEU A 39 11.05 3.23 2.03
C LEU A 39 10.24 1.99 2.41
N VAL A 40 10.67 0.81 1.95
CA VAL A 40 9.99 -0.46 2.23
C VAL A 40 9.97 -0.76 3.73
N ARG A 41 11.08 -0.52 4.45
CA ARG A 41 11.15 -0.74 5.90
C ARG A 41 10.24 0.22 6.67
N ALA A 42 10.17 1.48 6.27
CA ALA A 42 9.29 2.46 6.89
C ALA A 42 7.82 2.02 6.73
N ILE A 43 7.39 1.68 5.52
CA ILE A 43 6.03 1.20 5.25
C ILE A 43 5.75 -0.10 6.01
N TYR A 44 6.68 -1.07 5.98
CA TYR A 44 6.52 -2.33 6.70
C TYR A 44 6.29 -2.11 8.20
N SER A 45 7.03 -1.16 8.81
CA SER A 45 6.89 -0.90 10.24
C SER A 45 5.51 -0.35 10.61
N GLU A 46 4.87 0.44 9.74
CA GLU A 46 3.50 0.92 9.99
C GLU A 46 2.47 -0.21 10.03
N PHE A 47 2.72 -1.35 9.37
CA PHE A 47 1.80 -2.49 9.40
C PHE A 47 1.63 -3.09 10.81
N ASP A 48 2.62 -2.93 11.69
CA ASP A 48 2.54 -3.39 13.08
C ASP A 48 1.77 -2.41 13.97
N TRP A 49 1.67 -1.13 13.56
CA TRP A 49 1.12 -0.04 14.37
C TRP A 49 -0.22 0.50 13.89
N LYS A 50 -0.57 0.27 12.62
CA LYS A 50 -1.75 0.85 11.97
C LYS A 50 -2.64 -0.22 11.36
N THR A 51 -3.93 0.01 11.50
CA THR A 51 -4.95 -0.75 10.76
C THR A 51 -5.02 -0.27 9.30
N VAL A 52 -5.60 -1.11 8.44
CA VAL A 52 -5.85 -0.75 7.03
C VAL A 52 -6.75 0.48 6.91
N GLU A 53 -7.77 0.59 7.76
CA GLU A 53 -8.67 1.74 7.86
C GLU A 53 -7.93 3.05 8.18
N GLU A 54 -6.97 3.04 9.12
CA GLU A 54 -6.19 4.22 9.47
C GLU A 54 -5.28 4.67 8.32
N ALA A 55 -4.58 3.72 7.68
CA ALA A 55 -3.71 4.04 6.54
C ALA A 55 -4.51 4.61 5.35
N ARG A 56 -5.70 4.04 5.07
CA ARG A 56 -6.63 4.58 4.06
C ARG A 56 -7.09 5.98 4.41
N THR A 57 -7.48 6.20 5.66
CA THR A 57 -7.94 7.52 6.13
C THR A 57 -6.84 8.57 5.97
N GLU A 58 -5.58 8.22 6.21
CA GLU A 58 -4.44 9.10 6.00
C GLU A 58 -4.26 9.45 4.51
N TYR A 59 -4.34 8.46 3.62
CA TYR A 59 -4.27 8.69 2.17
C TYR A 59 -5.40 9.60 1.66
N GLU A 60 -6.65 9.30 2.04
CA GLU A 60 -7.84 10.05 1.62
C GLU A 60 -7.85 11.52 2.11
N LYS A 61 -7.12 11.83 3.18
CA LYS A 61 -6.93 13.20 3.69
C LYS A 61 -5.74 13.91 3.07
N SER A 62 -4.84 13.18 2.42
CA SER A 62 -3.63 13.74 1.82
C SER A 62 -3.96 14.49 0.52
N PRO A 63 -3.10 15.41 0.08
CA PRO A 63 -3.25 16.09 -1.22
C PRO A 63 -2.80 15.23 -2.42
N TYR A 64 -2.49 13.95 -2.21
CA TYR A 64 -1.91 13.03 -3.20
C TYR A 64 -2.88 11.93 -3.62
#